data_AF-A0A1F3SHD5-F1
#
_entry.id   AF-A0A1F3SHD5-F1
#
_cell.length_a   1.000
_cell.length_b   1.000
_cell.length_c   1.000
_cell.angle_alpha   90.00
_cell.angle_beta   90.00
_cell.angle_gamma   90.00
#
_symmetry.space_group_name_H-M   'P 1'
#
loop_
_entity.id
_entity.type
_entity.pdbx_description
1 polymer ?
#
loop_
_entity_poly.entity_id
_entity_poly.type
_entity_poly.pdbx_seq_one_letter_code
_entity_poly.pdbx_strand_id
1 'polypeptide(L)'
;MKTLFVLLAFLMLGLNQVMAGDKSILVLEAKKDLTETTPTISGHFNINKDLGRAWVTVAFAYYTGDSTKYHSTFSSVLVEGLSYDTQTQRVVFNRDGVETVCADKKWYGLKATKRCAFNVKEITRRIDNGFYIVSETFYQVFMNVQQ
;
A
#
# COMPACT_ATOMS: atom_id res chain seq x y z
N MET A 1 -45.90 -40.44 36.75
CA MET A 1 -44.47 -40.11 36.55
C MET A 1 -44.14 -40.26 35.07
N LYS A 2 -44.14 -39.17 34.31
CA LYS A 2 -43.69 -39.15 32.91
C LYS A 2 -42.58 -38.09 32.81
N THR A 3 -41.37 -38.59 32.74
CA THR A 3 -40.11 -37.90 32.46
C THR A 3 -40.21 -37.25 31.08
N LEU A 4 -40.24 -35.91 31.03
CA LEU A 4 -40.03 -35.15 29.79
C LEU A 4 -38.65 -34.50 29.90
N PHE A 5 -37.72 -35.06 29.12
CA PHE A 5 -36.35 -34.59 28.98
C PHE A 5 -36.32 -33.15 28.45
N VAL A 6 -35.79 -32.23 29.25
CA VAL A 6 -35.43 -30.88 28.82
C VAL A 6 -34.10 -30.99 28.07
N LEU A 7 -34.16 -30.99 26.74
CA LEU A 7 -32.97 -30.93 25.88
C LEU A 7 -32.54 -29.47 25.74
N LEU A 8 -31.53 -29.09 26.52
CA LEU A 8 -30.80 -27.83 26.41
C LEU A 8 -30.05 -27.81 25.07
N ALA A 9 -30.60 -27.13 24.07
CA ALA A 9 -29.89 -26.81 22.84
C ALA A 9 -28.90 -25.66 23.13
N PHE A 10 -27.67 -26.01 23.51
CA PHE A 10 -26.56 -25.06 23.53
C PHE A 10 -26.24 -24.68 22.07
N LEU A 11 -26.77 -23.52 21.67
CA LEU A 11 -26.47 -22.88 20.39
C LEU A 11 -24.99 -22.49 20.41
N MET A 12 -24.15 -23.32 19.79
CA MET A 12 -22.75 -23.02 19.49
C MET A 12 -22.72 -21.85 18.49
N LEU A 13 -22.70 -20.62 19.01
CA LEU A 13 -22.30 -19.43 18.28
C LEU A 13 -20.81 -19.58 17.97
N GLY A 14 -20.51 -20.30 16.88
CA GLY A 14 -19.19 -20.31 16.27
C GLY A 14 -18.87 -18.90 15.80
N LEU A 15 -18.08 -18.18 16.60
CA LEU A 15 -17.39 -16.98 16.13
C LEU A 15 -16.43 -17.42 15.02
N ASN A 16 -16.87 -17.29 13.76
CA ASN A 16 -15.95 -17.21 12.64
C ASN A 16 -15.25 -15.85 12.75
N GLN A 17 -14.19 -15.79 13.56
CA GLN A 17 -13.22 -14.71 13.46
C GLN A 17 -12.48 -14.92 12.14
N VAL A 18 -13.01 -14.34 11.06
CA VAL A 18 -12.24 -14.12 9.85
C VAL A 18 -11.10 -13.18 10.28
N MET A 19 -9.92 -13.75 10.45
CA MET A 19 -8.69 -12.99 10.65
C MET A 19 -8.53 -12.13 9.40
N ALA A 20 -8.82 -10.83 9.51
CA ALA A 20 -8.48 -9.85 8.49
C ALA A 20 -6.97 -9.91 8.28
N GLY A 21 -6.54 -10.56 7.20
CA GLY A 21 -5.14 -10.65 6.84
C GLY A 21 -4.70 -9.35 6.19
N ASP A 22 -3.78 -8.62 6.81
CA ASP A 22 -3.13 -7.49 6.15
C ASP A 22 -2.43 -7.97 4.87
N LYS A 23 -2.84 -7.43 3.72
CA LYS A 23 -2.27 -7.78 2.41
C LYS A 23 -1.26 -6.73 1.99
N SER A 24 0.01 -7.12 1.79
CA SER A 24 1.06 -6.23 1.30
C SER A 24 1.22 -6.35 -0.21
N ILE A 25 1.27 -5.21 -0.90
CA ILE A 25 1.43 -5.13 -2.35
C ILE A 25 2.72 -4.38 -2.64
N LEU A 26 3.66 -5.00 -3.35
CA LEU A 26 4.85 -4.29 -3.84
C LEU A 26 4.40 -3.29 -4.90
N VAL A 27 4.57 -2.01 -4.62
CA VAL A 27 4.28 -0.91 -5.55
C VAL A 27 5.50 -0.64 -6.41
N LEU A 28 6.67 -0.49 -5.79
CA LEU A 28 7.89 -0.13 -6.51
C LEU A 28 9.10 -0.80 -5.87
N GLU A 29 9.98 -1.34 -6.70
CA GLU A 29 11.35 -1.64 -6.33
C GLU A 29 12.28 -0.71 -7.12
N ALA A 30 13.15 0.01 -6.41
CA ALA A 30 14.12 0.92 -7.00
C ALA A 30 15.50 0.67 -6.41
N LYS A 31 16.53 0.64 -7.26
CA LYS A 31 17.91 0.53 -6.80
C LYS A 31 18.27 1.77 -5.98
N LYS A 32 18.90 1.57 -4.82
CA LYS A 32 19.41 2.66 -4.00
C LYS A 32 20.66 3.24 -4.67
N ASP A 33 20.65 4.53 -4.94
CA ASP A 33 21.86 5.24 -5.29
C ASP A 33 22.69 5.47 -4.01
N LEU A 34 23.89 4.90 -3.96
CA LEU A 34 24.80 5.01 -2.81
C LEU A 34 25.59 6.32 -2.80
N THR A 35 25.53 7.11 -3.89
CA THR A 35 26.22 8.40 -4.01
C THR A 35 25.43 9.54 -3.41
N GLU A 36 24.12 9.34 -3.16
CA GLU A 36 23.23 10.33 -2.58
C GLU A 36 22.95 10.07 -1.10
N THR A 37 22.54 11.11 -0.37
CA THR A 37 22.03 10.97 1.00
C THR A 37 20.81 10.06 1.02
N THR A 38 20.57 9.33 2.12
CA THR A 38 19.36 8.51 2.29
C THR A 38 18.09 9.35 2.04
N PRO A 39 17.26 9.04 1.03
CA PRO A 39 16.06 9.80 0.75
C PRO A 39 14.97 9.54 1.79
N THR A 40 14.12 10.54 1.98
CA THR A 40 12.79 10.32 2.56
C THR A 40 11.87 9.78 1.47
N ILE A 41 11.31 8.59 1.66
CA ILE A 41 10.46 7.92 0.67
C ILE A 41 9.01 7.94 1.14
N SER A 42 8.10 8.37 0.26
CA SER A 42 6.67 8.44 0.56
C SER A 42 5.81 8.02 -0.63
N GLY A 43 4.64 7.43 -0.36
CA GLY A 43 3.64 7.07 -1.37
C GLY A 43 2.40 7.95 -1.26
N HIS A 44 1.87 8.37 -2.41
CA HIS A 44 0.68 9.22 -2.49
C HIS A 44 -0.29 8.72 -3.55
N PHE A 45 -1.59 8.73 -3.23
CA PHE A 45 -2.62 8.41 -4.22
C PHE A 45 -2.86 9.58 -5.16
N ASN A 46 -2.98 9.28 -6.44
CA ASN A 46 -3.36 10.21 -7.49
C ASN A 46 -4.54 9.65 -8.27
N ILE A 47 -5.29 10.53 -8.94
CA ILE A 47 -6.52 10.16 -9.65
C ILE A 47 -6.60 10.86 -11.00
N ASN A 48 -7.30 10.19 -11.92
CA ASN A 48 -7.90 10.81 -13.09
C ASN A 48 -9.41 10.56 -12.99
N LYS A 49 -10.16 11.63 -12.74
CA LYS A 49 -11.60 11.57 -12.49
C LYS A 49 -12.38 11.18 -13.74
N ASP A 50 -11.98 11.70 -14.89
CA ASP A 50 -12.67 11.49 -16.17
C ASP A 50 -12.59 10.02 -16.62
N LEU A 51 -11.53 9.33 -16.19
CA LEU A 51 -11.30 7.92 -16.50
C LEU A 51 -11.64 6.97 -15.35
N GLY A 52 -12.03 7.48 -14.18
CA GLY A 52 -12.22 6.65 -12.96
C GLY A 52 -10.95 5.90 -12.51
N ARG A 53 -9.76 6.43 -12.83
CA ARG A 53 -8.48 5.76 -12.57
C ARG A 53 -7.81 6.33 -11.33
N ALA A 54 -7.10 5.47 -10.61
CA ALA A 54 -6.19 5.85 -9.54
C ALA A 54 -4.84 5.16 -9.71
N TRP A 55 -3.79 5.79 -9.19
CA TRP A 55 -2.43 5.24 -9.16
C TRP A 55 -1.68 5.73 -7.92
N VAL A 56 -0.54 5.11 -7.64
CA VAL A 56 0.36 5.54 -6.58
C VAL A 56 1.51 6.31 -7.21
N THR A 57 1.84 7.47 -6.65
CA THR A 57 3.11 8.14 -6.94
C THR A 57 4.03 7.93 -5.75
N VAL A 58 5.19 7.34 -5.99
CA VAL A 58 6.27 7.22 -5.01
C VAL A 58 7.23 8.39 -5.20
N ALA A 59 7.47 9.15 -4.14
CA ALA A 59 8.39 10.26 -4.11
C ALA A 59 9.65 9.90 -3.30
N PHE A 60 10.82 10.15 -3.89
CA PHE A 60 12.12 10.04 -3.24
C PHE A 60 12.67 11.46 -3.05
N ALA A 61 12.66 11.96 -1.82
CA ALA A 61 13.12 13.31 -1.50
C ALA A 61 14.51 13.28 -0.85
N TYR A 62 15.47 13.93 -1.49
CA TYR A 62 16.87 13.99 -1.07
C TYR A 62 17.18 15.37 -0.48
N TYR A 63 17.91 15.37 0.64
CA TYR A 63 18.44 16.58 1.22
C TYR A 63 19.78 16.89 0.56
N THR A 64 19.84 17.94 -0.26
CA THR A 64 21.13 18.45 -0.71
C THR A 64 21.64 19.43 0.35
N GLY A 65 22.93 19.39 0.69
CA GLY A 65 23.51 20.15 1.82
C GLY A 65 23.36 21.68 1.75
N ASP A 66 22.83 22.20 0.64
CA ASP A 66 22.32 23.57 0.52
C ASP A 66 20.84 23.54 0.90
N SER A 67 20.51 24.07 2.09
CA SER A 67 19.21 23.94 2.79
C SER A 67 17.99 24.46 2.02
N THR A 68 18.18 24.92 0.80
CA THR A 68 17.16 25.46 -0.11
C THR A 68 16.78 24.52 -1.24
N LYS A 69 17.48 23.40 -1.44
CA LYS A 69 17.27 22.50 -2.59
C LYS A 69 16.90 21.07 -2.16
N TYR A 70 15.65 20.71 -2.43
CA TYR A 70 15.16 19.33 -2.40
C TYR A 70 15.20 18.78 -3.83
N HIS A 71 15.96 17.70 -4.05
CA HIS A 71 15.80 16.91 -5.26
C HIS A 71 14.72 15.87 -5.00
N SER A 72 13.70 15.82 -5.86
CA SER A 72 12.60 14.85 -5.73
C SER A 72 12.41 14.10 -7.04
N THR A 73 12.58 12.78 -6.99
CA THR A 73 12.23 11.89 -8.09
C THR A 73 10.87 11.27 -7.82
N PHE A 74 9.99 11.28 -8.82
CA PHE A 74 8.64 10.76 -8.73
C PHE A 74 8.44 9.59 -9.71
N SER A 75 7.89 8.48 -9.20
CA SER A 75 7.51 7.33 -10.01
C SER A 75 6.02 7.09 -9.87
N SER A 76 5.26 7.30 -10.95
CA SER A 76 3.85 6.94 -11.02
C SER A 76 3.68 5.48 -11.39
N VAL A 77 2.99 4.72 -10.54
CA VAL A 77 2.80 3.28 -10.66
C VAL A 77 1.32 2.95 -10.63
N LEU A 78 0.85 2.28 -11.69
CA LEU A 78 -0.46 1.65 -11.69
C LEU A 78 -0.44 0.43 -10.77
N VAL A 79 -1.34 0.44 -9.78
CA VAL A 79 -1.52 -0.69 -8.87
C VAL A 79 -2.79 -1.43 -9.30
N GLU A 80 -2.64 -2.69 -9.68
CA GLU A 80 -3.78 -3.53 -10.06
C GLU A 80 -4.83 -3.58 -8.94
N GLY A 81 -6.09 -3.36 -9.29
CA GLY A 81 -7.21 -3.31 -8.34
C GLY A 81 -7.43 -1.92 -7.71
N LEU A 82 -6.52 -0.97 -7.90
CA LEU A 82 -6.70 0.41 -7.43
C LEU A 82 -7.45 1.24 -8.48
N SER A 83 -8.53 1.90 -8.08
CA SER A 83 -9.33 2.75 -8.95
C SER A 83 -9.90 3.96 -8.21
N TYR A 84 -10.46 4.90 -8.96
CA TYR A 84 -11.19 6.04 -8.41
C TYR A 84 -12.68 5.87 -8.70
N ASP A 85 -13.47 5.64 -7.66
CA ASP A 85 -14.92 5.65 -7.77
C ASP A 85 -15.41 7.10 -7.82
N THR A 86 -15.95 7.49 -8.98
CA THR A 86 -16.46 8.83 -9.24
C THR A 86 -17.78 9.12 -8.52
N GLN A 87 -18.58 8.09 -8.20
CA GLN A 87 -19.87 8.26 -7.52
C GLN A 87 -19.67 8.58 -6.04
N THR A 88 -18.81 7.82 -5.37
CA THR A 88 -18.49 8.05 -3.95
C THR A 88 -17.31 8.99 -3.72
N GLN A 89 -16.61 9.37 -4.80
CA GLN A 89 -15.41 10.21 -4.80
C GLN A 89 -14.26 9.63 -3.95
N ARG A 90 -14.03 8.32 -4.07
CA ARG A 90 -13.05 7.58 -3.26
C ARG A 90 -12.02 6.89 -4.13
N VAL A 91 -10.80 6.78 -3.61
CA VAL A 91 -9.83 5.82 -4.12
C VAL A 91 -10.10 4.50 -3.42
N VAL A 92 -10.42 3.48 -4.19
CA VAL A 92 -10.77 2.15 -3.70
C VAL A 92 -9.75 1.15 -4.24
N PHE A 93 -9.40 0.19 -3.40
CA PHE A 93 -8.65 -0.98 -3.79
C PHE A 93 -9.59 -2.17 -3.74
N ASN A 94 -9.84 -2.79 -4.90
CA ASN A 94 -10.65 -3.99 -5.01
C ASN A 94 -9.76 -5.15 -5.47
N ARG A 95 -9.69 -6.20 -4.66
CA ARG A 95 -9.05 -7.45 -5.05
C ARG A 95 -9.83 -8.61 -4.45
N ASP A 96 -10.05 -9.64 -5.25
CA ASP A 96 -10.77 -10.85 -4.84
C ASP A 96 -12.20 -10.55 -4.32
N GLY A 97 -12.83 -9.47 -4.84
CA GLY A 97 -14.18 -9.05 -4.45
C GLY A 97 -14.26 -8.27 -3.13
N VAL A 98 -13.13 -8.05 -2.45
CA VAL A 98 -13.05 -7.24 -1.23
C VAL A 98 -12.65 -5.82 -1.60
N GLU A 99 -13.48 -4.85 -1.23
CA GLU A 99 -13.22 -3.43 -1.45
C GLU A 99 -12.69 -2.76 -0.17
N THR A 100 -11.57 -2.06 -0.31
CA THR A 100 -10.95 -1.25 0.74
C THR A 100 -10.83 0.20 0.29
N VAL A 101 -11.39 1.13 1.07
CA VAL A 101 -11.27 2.57 0.80
C VAL A 101 -9.88 3.06 1.24
N CYS A 102 -9.03 3.41 0.26
CA CYS A 102 -7.66 3.88 0.48
C CYS A 102 -7.55 5.40 0.64
N ALA A 103 -8.44 6.18 0.02
CA ALA A 103 -8.47 7.62 0.21
C ALA A 103 -9.88 8.20 -0.07
N ASP A 104 -10.22 9.29 0.60
CA ASP A 104 -11.42 10.07 0.31
C ASP A 104 -11.04 11.38 -0.39
N LYS A 105 -11.84 11.82 -1.36
CA LYS A 105 -11.76 13.20 -1.84
C LYS A 105 -12.33 14.14 -0.79
N LYS A 106 -11.54 15.15 -0.42
CA LYS A 106 -11.93 16.31 0.37
C LYS A 106 -11.78 17.57 -0.50
N TRP A 107 -12.32 18.69 -0.01
CA TRP A 107 -12.26 19.97 -0.74
C TRP A 107 -10.82 20.41 -1.03
N TYR A 108 -9.88 20.10 -0.13
CA TYR A 108 -8.46 20.45 -0.26
C TYR A 108 -7.59 19.40 -0.97
N GLY A 109 -8.13 18.26 -1.40
CA GLY A 109 -7.30 17.19 -1.97
C GLY A 109 -7.79 15.78 -1.67
N LEU A 110 -6.97 14.78 -1.98
CA LEU A 110 -7.20 13.41 -1.51
C LEU A 110 -6.63 13.27 -0.10
N LYS A 111 -7.41 12.69 0.80
CA LYS A 111 -6.95 12.32 2.14
C LYS A 111 -6.88 10.80 2.22
N ALA A 112 -5.66 10.28 2.32
CA ALA A 112 -5.44 8.85 2.53
C ALA A 112 -6.09 8.38 3.85
N THR A 113 -6.71 7.20 3.81
CA THR A 113 -7.13 6.48 5.00
C THR A 113 -5.94 5.70 5.56
N LYS A 114 -6.07 5.15 6.76
CA LYS A 114 -5.06 4.25 7.33
C LYS A 114 -5.13 2.81 6.77
N ARG A 115 -6.15 2.52 5.95
CA ARG A 115 -6.41 1.17 5.44
C ARG A 115 -5.51 0.77 4.28
N CYS A 116 -4.79 1.71 3.67
CA CYS A 116 -3.83 1.45 2.59
C CYS A 116 -2.53 2.18 2.89
N ALA A 117 -1.84 1.78 3.95
CA ALA A 117 -0.65 2.46 4.45
C ALA A 117 0.59 2.08 3.64
N PHE A 118 1.47 3.05 3.38
CA PHE A 118 2.74 2.78 2.71
C PHE A 118 3.82 2.38 3.71
N ASN A 119 4.61 1.36 3.36
CA ASN A 119 5.79 0.94 4.11
C ASN A 119 6.98 0.83 3.15
N VAL A 120 8.16 1.17 3.64
CA VAL A 120 9.39 1.09 2.85
C VAL A 120 10.33 0.10 3.54
N LYS A 121 10.89 -0.81 2.75
CA LYS A 121 11.93 -1.73 3.18
C LYS A 121 13.18 -1.50 2.35
N GLU A 122 14.32 -1.53 3.02
CA GLU A 122 15.62 -1.58 2.34
C GLU A 122 16.07 -3.05 2.33
N ILE A 123 16.39 -3.57 1.15
CA ILE A 123 16.91 -4.93 0.98
C ILE A 123 18.25 -4.88 0.28
N THR A 124 19.16 -5.76 0.66
CA THR A 124 20.45 -5.94 -0.02
C THR A 124 20.51 -7.35 -0.57
N ARG A 125 20.80 -7.49 -1.87
CA ARG A 125 20.94 -8.78 -2.54
C ARG A 125 22.25 -8.87 -3.31
N ARG A 126 22.81 -10.08 -3.34
CA ARG A 126 23.97 -10.40 -4.19
C ARG A 126 23.47 -10.66 -5.60
N ILE A 127 23.98 -9.90 -6.57
CA ILE A 127 23.62 -10.00 -7.99
C ILE A 127 24.87 -10.37 -8.77
N ASP A 128 24.77 -11.40 -9.58
CA ASP A 128 25.77 -11.69 -10.61
C ASP A 128 25.50 -10.78 -11.81
N ASN A 129 26.46 -9.91 -12.13
CA ASN A 129 26.36 -8.98 -13.25
C ASN A 129 27.04 -9.50 -14.54
N GLY A 130 27.41 -10.78 -14.58
CA GLY A 130 28.12 -11.41 -15.70
C GLY A 130 29.64 -11.30 -15.63
N PHE A 131 30.18 -10.57 -14.65
CA PHE A 131 31.62 -10.44 -14.39
C PHE A 131 31.98 -10.77 -12.95
N TYR A 132 31.18 -10.27 -12.01
CA TYR A 132 31.37 -10.40 -10.57
C TYR A 132 30.04 -10.54 -9.85
N ILE A 133 30.09 -11.13 -8.66
CA ILE A 133 28.97 -11.08 -7.72
C ILE A 133 29.12 -9.82 -6.86
N VAL A 134 28.21 -8.87 -7.04
CA VAL A 134 28.19 -7.59 -6.32
C VAL A 134 27.00 -7.53 -5.36
N SER A 135 27.15 -6.82 -4.24
CA SER A 135 26.03 -6.53 -3.33
C SER A 135 25.35 -5.24 -3.77
N GLU A 136 24.06 -5.32 -4.08
CA GLU A 136 23.24 -4.15 -4.44
C GLU A 136 22.09 -3.97 -3.46
N THR A 137 21.81 -2.72 -3.12
CA THR A 137 20.74 -2.33 -2.20
C THR A 137 19.57 -1.73 -2.97
N PHE A 138 18.34 -2.08 -2.57
CA PHE A 138 17.10 -1.65 -3.19
C PHE A 138 16.13 -1.14 -2.13
N TYR A 139 15.37 -0.11 -2.49
CA TYR A 139 14.15 0.30 -1.80
C TYR A 139 12.97 -0.46 -2.37
N GLN A 140 12.21 -1.12 -1.51
CA GLN A 140 10.92 -1.71 -1.83
C GLN A 140 9.83 -0.92 -1.11
N VAL A 141 8.90 -0.36 -1.88
CA VAL A 141 7.74 0.37 -1.38
C VAL A 141 6.52 -0.52 -1.48
N PHE A 142 5.92 -0.80 -0.33
CA PHE A 142 4.71 -1.61 -0.20
C PHE A 142 3.51 -0.75 0.14
N MET A 143 2.36 -1.10 -0.41
CA MET A 143 1.05 -0.67 0.08
C MET A 143 0.45 -1.80 0.90
N ASN A 144 0.25 -1.58 2.19
CA ASN A 144 -0.34 -2.51 3.13
C ASN A 144 -1.83 -2.22 3.26
N VAL A 145 -2.64 -3.17 2.81
CA VAL A 145 -4.10 -3.08 2.77
C VAL A 145 -4.69 -3.81 3.96
N GLN A 146 -5.39 -3.07 4.81
CA GLN A 146 -6.15 -3.58 5.95
C GLN A 146 -7.57 -3.91 5.48
N GLN A 147 -7.96 -5.18 5.63
CA GLN A 147 -9.28 -5.67 5.26
C GLN A 147 -10.28 -5.53 6.41
#